data_AF-A0A183HTV9-F1
#
_entry.id   AF-A0A183HTV9-F1
#
_cell.length_a   1.000
_cell.length_b   1.000
_cell.length_c   1.000
_cell.angle_alpha   90.00
_cell.angle_beta   90.00
_cell.angle_gamma   90.00
#
_symmetry.space_group_name_H-M   'P 1'
#
loop_
_entity.id
_entity.type
_entity.pdbx_description
1 polymer ?
#
loop_
_entity_poly.entity_id
_entity_poly.type
_entity_poly.pdbx_seq_one_letter_code
_entity_poly.pdbx_strand_id
1 'polypeptide(L)'
;MAKDFAALSEKAFPVRQIAEFICNRMTWQDDPRECCIFIEHIRLLVKELSDIINGEHSGIVFGNQPNPNPLTVSAIQHGLAHFSLLTHGFGSLAFVTVFDTLIAIFDEMLKCCDRNEQHLNIPLSEISVTHLPSSRFTYGNNM
;
A
#
# COMPACT_ATOMS: atom_id res chain seq x y z
N MET A 1 2.78 3.01 26.26
CA MET A 1 2.53 3.99 25.19
C MET A 1 2.85 3.45 23.81
N ALA A 2 4.10 3.17 23.42
CA ALA A 2 4.41 2.64 22.07
C ALA A 2 3.74 1.29 21.77
N LYS A 3 3.78 0.35 22.73
CA LYS A 3 3.10 -0.96 22.60
C LYS A 3 1.58 -0.81 22.48
N ASP A 4 1.00 0.12 23.23
CA ASP A 4 -0.44 0.41 23.18
C ASP A 4 -0.81 1.05 21.84
N PHE A 5 0.04 1.94 21.31
CA PHE A 5 -0.13 2.54 20.00
C PHE A 5 -0.07 1.50 18.90
N ALA A 6 0.91 0.58 18.91
CA ALA A 6 0.99 -0.52 17.97
C ALA A 6 -0.25 -1.42 18.00
N ALA A 7 -0.68 -1.85 19.19
CA ALA A 7 -1.89 -2.66 19.34
C ALA A 7 -3.17 -1.93 18.90
N LEU A 8 -3.26 -0.61 19.13
CA LEU A 8 -4.38 0.21 18.66
C LEU A 8 -4.38 0.34 17.14
N SER A 9 -3.22 0.59 16.54
CA SER A 9 -3.07 0.69 15.09
C SER A 9 -3.43 -0.61 14.39
N GLU A 10 -3.05 -1.77 14.95
CA GLU A 10 -3.42 -3.07 14.39
C GLU A 10 -4.92 -3.38 14.52
N LYS A 11 -5.52 -3.08 15.68
CA LYS A 11 -6.88 -3.55 16.00
C LYS A 11 -8.00 -2.56 15.69
N ALA A 12 -7.73 -1.27 15.78
CA ALA A 12 -8.75 -0.23 15.73
C ALA A 12 -8.62 0.66 14.49
N PHE A 13 -7.46 0.69 13.84
CA PHE A 13 -7.28 1.51 12.64
C PHE A 13 -8.07 0.93 11.46
N PRO A 14 -8.84 1.75 10.71
CA PRO A 14 -9.74 1.26 9.67
C PRO A 14 -9.00 0.99 8.34
N VAL A 15 -7.99 0.11 8.38
CA VAL A 15 -7.11 -0.23 7.25
C VAL A 15 -7.94 -0.60 6.01
N ARG A 16 -8.86 -1.55 6.17
CA ARG A 16 -9.67 -2.08 5.07
C ARG A 16 -10.60 -1.02 4.47
N GLN A 17 -11.26 -0.22 5.30
CA GLN A 17 -12.19 0.80 4.83
C GLN A 17 -11.46 1.90 4.05
N ILE A 18 -10.24 2.26 4.50
CA ILE A 18 -9.39 3.22 3.77
C ILE A 18 -8.96 2.63 2.42
N ALA A 19 -8.47 1.38 2.40
CA ALA A 19 -8.07 0.71 1.17
C ALA A 19 -9.24 0.63 0.16
N GLU A 20 -10.41 0.17 0.58
CA GLU A 20 -11.61 0.10 -0.27
C GLU A 20 -12.03 1.49 -0.77
N PHE A 21 -11.99 2.51 0.08
CA PHE A 21 -12.31 3.89 -0.32
C PHE A 21 -11.34 4.42 -1.39
N ILE A 22 -10.04 4.18 -1.22
CA ILE A 22 -9.02 4.59 -2.19
C ILE A 22 -9.21 3.80 -3.49
N CYS A 23 -9.34 2.48 -3.45
CA CYS A 23 -9.51 1.63 -4.63
C CYS A 23 -10.78 1.93 -5.43
N ASN A 24 -11.86 2.38 -4.77
CA ASN A 24 -13.09 2.81 -5.46
C ASN A 24 -12.94 4.17 -6.14
N ARG A 25 -12.03 5.03 -5.66
CA ARG A 25 -11.77 6.38 -6.18
C ARG A 25 -10.66 6.39 -7.21
N MET A 26 -9.70 5.47 -7.07
CA MET A 26 -8.76 5.13 -8.11
C MET A 26 -9.58 4.46 -9.20
N THR A 27 -10.11 5.25 -10.13
CA THR A 27 -10.52 4.71 -11.43
C THR A 27 -9.24 4.11 -11.97
N TRP A 28 -9.03 2.79 -11.78
CA TRP A 28 -7.87 2.04 -12.24
C TRP A 28 -7.69 2.42 -13.71
N GLN A 29 -6.83 3.40 -13.96
CA GLN A 29 -6.75 4.10 -15.24
C GLN A 29 -6.30 3.06 -16.25
N ASP A 30 -7.07 2.84 -17.31
CA ASP A 30 -6.84 2.06 -18.54
C ASP A 30 -6.10 0.69 -18.43
N ASP A 31 -5.05 0.55 -17.62
CA ASP A 31 -4.37 -0.68 -17.23
C ASP A 31 -4.36 -0.89 -15.69
N PRO A 32 -5.19 -1.79 -15.14
CA PRO A 32 -5.17 -2.12 -13.71
C PRO A 32 -3.82 -2.68 -13.25
N ARG A 33 -3.04 -3.35 -14.11
CA ARG A 33 -1.76 -3.97 -13.73
C ARG A 33 -0.70 -2.94 -13.38
N GLU A 34 -0.62 -1.86 -14.15
CA GLU A 34 0.32 -0.76 -13.89
C GLU A 34 0.06 -0.12 -12.52
N CYS A 35 -1.21 -0.03 -12.12
CA CYS A 35 -1.56 0.47 -10.81
C CYS A 35 -1.17 -0.50 -9.69
N CYS A 36 -1.33 -1.82 -9.89
CA CYS A 36 -0.86 -2.82 -8.93
C CYS A 36 0.67 -2.77 -8.75
N ILE A 37 1.41 -2.64 -9.86
CA ILE A 37 2.87 -2.46 -9.83
C ILE A 37 3.26 -1.19 -9.07
N PHE A 38 2.55 -0.09 -9.31
CA PHE A 38 2.79 1.17 -8.60
C PHE A 38 2.53 1.06 -7.10
N ILE A 39 1.44 0.41 -6.69
CA ILE A 39 1.14 0.16 -5.27
C ILE A 39 2.23 -0.71 -4.63
N GLU A 40 2.68 -1.76 -5.31
CA GLU A 40 3.75 -2.62 -4.81
C GLU A 40 5.08 -1.86 -4.65
N HIS A 41 5.45 -0.99 -5.59
CA HIS A 41 6.63 -0.16 -5.46
C HIS A 41 6.58 0.79 -4.26
N ILE A 42 5.43 1.43 -4.02
CA ILE A 42 5.27 2.29 -2.83
C ILE A 42 5.32 1.46 -1.55
N ARG A 43 4.67 0.29 -1.53
CA ARG A 43 4.70 -0.62 -0.38
C ARG A 43 6.13 -1.00 -0.01
N LEU A 44 6.94 -1.37 -0.99
CA LEU A 44 8.36 -1.71 -0.79
C LEU A 44 9.17 -0.50 -0.29
N LEU A 45 8.93 0.70 -0.81
CA LEU A 45 9.58 1.92 -0.32
C LEU A 45 9.24 2.20 1.15
N VAL A 46 7.97 2.05 1.54
CA VAL A 46 7.56 2.26 2.94
C VAL A 46 8.13 1.17 3.84
N LYS A 47 8.26 -0.06 3.35
CA LYS A 47 8.93 -1.15 4.07
C LYS A 47 10.39 -0.82 4.36
N GLU A 48 11.12 -0.34 3.36
CA GLU A 48 12.51 0.10 3.52
C GLU A 48 12.62 1.24 4.56
N LEU A 49 11.69 2.20 4.56
CA LEU A 49 11.65 3.26 5.58
C LEU A 49 11.41 2.70 6.99
N SER A 50 10.53 1.70 7.15
CA SER A 50 10.29 1.01 8.44
C SER A 50 11.56 0.31 8.93
N ASP A 51 12.25 -0.37 8.02
CA ASP A 51 13.46 -1.15 8.33
C ASP A 51 14.64 -0.22 8.72
N ILE A 52 14.83 0.91 8.01
CA ILE A 52 15.80 1.96 8.36
C ILE A 52 15.58 2.48 9.79
N ILE A 53 14.33 2.74 10.19
CA ILE A 53 14.01 3.28 11.53
C ILE A 53 14.18 2.22 12.62
N ASN A 54 13.86 0.96 12.32
CA ASN A 54 14.08 -0.16 13.25
C ASN A 54 15.57 -0.47 13.48
N GLY A 55 16.48 0.13 12.70
CA GLY A 55 17.90 -0.20 12.75
C GLY A 55 18.22 -1.55 12.10
N GLU A 56 17.21 -2.22 11.55
CA GLU A 56 17.33 -3.40 10.71
C GLU A 56 17.70 -2.89 9.30
N HIS A 57 18.98 -2.58 9.08
CA HIS A 57 19.49 -2.46 7.72
C HIS A 57 19.52 -3.86 7.08
N SER A 58 18.36 -4.46 6.83
CA SER A 58 18.27 -5.62 5.97
C SER A 58 18.55 -5.10 4.56
N GLY A 59 19.80 -5.21 4.11
CA GLY A 59 20.30 -4.64 2.86
C GLY A 59 19.54 -5.10 1.63
N ILE A 60 18.36 -4.53 1.38
CA ILE A 60 17.66 -4.53 0.11
C ILE A 60 17.76 -3.10 -0.42
N VAL A 61 18.99 -2.73 -0.78
CA VAL A 61 19.22 -1.68 -1.75
C VAL A 61 18.46 -2.10 -3.01
N PHE A 62 17.49 -1.31 -3.43
CA PHE A 62 16.80 -1.50 -4.70
C PHE A 62 17.83 -1.68 -5.83
N GLY A 63 17.89 -2.90 -6.38
CA GLY A 63 18.80 -3.26 -7.47
C GLY A 63 20.25 -3.52 -7.03
N ASN A 64 21.04 -4.11 -7.94
CA ASN A 64 22.42 -4.56 -7.76
C ASN A 64 23.46 -3.43 -7.46
N GLN A 65 23.09 -2.40 -6.71
CA GLN A 65 23.98 -1.30 -6.32
C GLN A 65 24.78 -1.65 -5.05
N PRO A 66 26.08 -1.31 -5.02
CA PRO A 66 26.91 -1.56 -3.86
C PRO A 66 26.39 -0.82 -2.62
N ASN A 67 26.58 -1.44 -1.46
CA ASN A 67 26.20 -0.94 -0.13
C ASN A 67 26.33 0.59 -0.02
N PRO A 68 25.34 1.30 0.55
CA PRO A 68 25.41 2.75 0.71
C PRO A 68 26.68 3.13 1.46
N ASN A 69 27.29 4.24 1.02
CA ASN A 69 28.51 4.78 1.61
C ASN A 69 28.40 4.76 3.15
N PRO A 70 29.33 4.12 3.88
CA PRO A 70 29.24 3.96 5.34
C PRO A 70 29.10 5.29 6.10
N LEU A 71 29.56 6.40 5.51
CA LEU A 71 29.35 7.75 6.05
C LEU A 71 27.87 8.18 6.03
N THR A 72 27.13 7.84 4.98
CA THR A 72 25.70 8.14 4.84
C THR A 72 24.88 7.34 5.85
N VAL A 73 25.22 6.06 6.05
CA VAL A 73 24.59 5.20 7.05
C VAL A 73 24.80 5.76 8.45
N SER A 74 26.02 6.19 8.76
CA SER A 74 26.36 6.80 10.06
C SER A 74 25.58 8.11 10.33
N ALA A 75 25.39 8.96 9.31
CA ALA A 75 24.62 10.20 9.46
C ALA A 75 23.13 9.95 9.73
N ILE A 76 22.52 8.97 9.04
CA ILE A 76 21.13 8.56 9.26
C ILE A 76 20.96 8.02 10.68
N GLN A 77 21.87 7.13 11.11
CA GLN A 77 21.82 6.57 12.46
C GLN A 77 22.03 7.62 13.56
N HIS A 78 22.89 8.61 13.34
CA HIS A 78 23.03 9.74 14.25
C HIS A 78 21.72 10.55 14.35
N GLY A 79 21.07 10.83 13.21
CA GLY A 79 19.77 11.51 13.18
C GLY A 79 18.69 10.74 13.94
N LEU A 80 18.59 9.43 13.71
CA LEU A 80 17.64 8.55 14.40
C LEU A 80 17.92 8.45 15.90
N ALA A 81 19.20 8.37 16.31
CA ALA A 81 19.59 8.35 17.72
C ALA A 81 19.21 9.67 18.43
N HIS A 82 19.48 10.81 17.78
CA HIS A 82 19.09 12.13 18.30
C HIS A 82 17.56 12.27 18.40
N PHE A 83 16.83 11.82 17.38
CA PHE A 83 15.37 11.81 17.39
C PHE A 83 14.80 10.91 18.49
N SER A 84 15.37 9.71 18.67
CA SER A 84 15.00 8.79 19.75
C SER A 84 15.25 9.43 21.12
N LEU A 85 16.38 10.11 21.31
CA LEU A 85 16.69 10.84 22.53
C LEU A 85 15.64 11.94 22.82
N LEU A 86 15.30 12.75 21.82
CA LEU A 86 14.30 13.84 21.96
C LEU A 86 12.88 13.31 22.22
N THR A 87 12.55 12.14 21.70
CA THR A 87 11.21 11.54 21.83
C THR A 87 11.12 10.46 22.90
N HIS A 88 12.16 10.30 23.73
CA HIS A 88 12.27 9.25 24.74
C HIS A 88 12.01 7.84 24.19
N GLY A 89 12.45 7.58 22.95
CA GLY A 89 12.30 6.31 22.25
C GLY A 89 10.90 6.02 21.72
N PHE A 90 9.88 6.81 22.08
CA PHE A 90 8.51 6.61 21.57
C PHE A 90 8.41 6.94 20.08
N GLY A 91 9.10 8.00 19.63
CA GLY A 91 8.98 8.51 18.26
C GLY A 91 9.34 7.45 17.22
N SER A 92 10.48 6.78 17.36
CA SER A 92 10.92 5.75 16.41
C SER A 92 9.92 4.59 16.32
N LEU A 93 9.44 4.11 17.47
CA LEU A 93 8.42 3.04 17.52
C LEU A 93 7.08 3.47 16.91
N ALA A 94 6.70 4.74 17.09
CA ALA A 94 5.49 5.30 16.50
C ALA A 94 5.61 5.37 14.97
N PHE A 95 6.74 5.82 14.42
CA PHE A 95 6.97 5.84 12.97
C PHE A 95 6.92 4.43 12.36
N VAL A 96 7.59 3.46 12.98
CA VAL A 96 7.53 2.04 12.56
C VAL A 96 6.09 1.56 12.52
N THR A 97 5.33 1.78 13.60
CA THR A 97 3.91 1.40 13.65
C THR A 97 3.08 2.05 12.54
N VAL A 98 3.32 3.34 12.26
CA VAL A 98 2.61 4.05 11.18
C VAL A 98 2.96 3.46 9.82
N PHE A 99 4.23 3.16 9.56
CA PHE A 99 4.66 2.54 8.31
C PHE A 99 4.13 1.12 8.15
N ASP A 100 4.13 0.31 9.20
CA ASP A 100 3.50 -1.01 9.19
C ASP A 100 2.00 -0.93 8.90
N THR A 101 1.33 0.10 9.44
CA THR A 101 -0.09 0.37 9.14
C THR A 101 -0.29 0.78 7.68
N LEU A 102 0.59 1.61 7.12
CA LEU A 102 0.54 1.97 5.69
C LEU A 102 0.78 0.76 4.80
N ILE A 103 1.73 -0.11 5.14
CA ILE A 103 1.98 -1.37 4.44
C ILE A 103 0.73 -2.24 4.44
N ALA A 104 0.05 -2.37 5.58
CA ALA A 104 -1.22 -3.09 5.67
C ALA A 104 -2.33 -2.48 4.80
N ILE A 105 -2.37 -1.15 4.64
CA ILE A 105 -3.30 -0.49 3.71
C ILE A 105 -2.96 -0.88 2.27
N PHE A 106 -1.67 -0.83 1.88
CA PHE A 106 -1.26 -1.23 0.53
C PHE A 106 -1.51 -2.72 0.26
N ASP A 107 -1.30 -3.60 1.23
CA ASP A 107 -1.64 -5.02 1.13
C ASP A 107 -3.15 -5.21 0.87
N GLU A 108 -4.02 -4.48 1.57
CA GLU A 108 -5.47 -4.50 1.30
C GLU A 108 -5.83 -3.91 -0.07
N MET A 109 -5.10 -2.89 -0.53
CA MET A 109 -5.29 -2.31 -1.87
C MET A 109 -4.87 -3.31 -2.97
N LEU A 110 -3.80 -4.07 -2.77
CA LEU A 110 -3.35 -5.13 -3.69
C LEU A 110 -4.36 -6.29 -3.78
N LYS A 111 -5.06 -6.61 -2.69
CA LYS A 111 -6.19 -7.57 -2.75
C LYS A 111 -7.34 -7.06 -3.62
N CYS A 112 -7.57 -5.75 -3.67
CA CYS A 112 -8.57 -5.15 -4.56
C CYS A 112 -8.16 -5.26 -6.04
N CYS A 113 -6.86 -5.14 -6.32
CA CYS A 113 -6.24 -5.39 -7.62
C CYS A 113 -6.53 -6.82 -8.12
N ASP A 114 -6.20 -7.83 -7.31
CA ASP A 114 -6.39 -9.25 -7.66
C ASP A 114 -7.87 -9.57 -7.98
N ARG A 115 -8.79 -8.99 -7.22
CA ARG A 115 -10.23 -9.17 -7.44
C ARG A 115 -10.70 -8.57 -8.77
N ASN A 116 -10.14 -7.43 -9.17
CA ASN A 116 -10.47 -6.80 -10.45
C ASN A 116 -9.92 -7.60 -11.63
N GLU A 117 -8.71 -8.18 -11.51
CA GLU A 117 -8.15 -9.08 -12.53
C GLU A 117 -9.00 -10.34 -12.70
N GLN A 118 -9.50 -10.94 -11.61
CA GLN A 118 -10.41 -12.09 -11.68
C GLN A 118 -11.73 -11.77 -12.36
N HIS A 119 -12.27 -10.56 -12.18
CA HIS A 119 -13.50 -10.12 -12.85
C HIS A 119 -13.29 -9.91 -14.37
N LEU A 120 -12.08 -9.53 -14.78
CA LEU A 120 -11.68 -9.44 -16.19
C LEU A 120 -11.36 -10.82 -16.80
N ASN A 121 -10.94 -11.79 -15.98
CA ASN A 121 -10.58 -13.15 -16.38
C ASN A 121 -11.73 -14.17 -16.29
N ILE A 122 -12.99 -13.74 -16.20
CA ILE A 122 -14.12 -14.66 -16.37
C ILE A 122 -13.98 -15.30 -17.76
N PRO A 123 -13.81 -16.63 -17.87
CA PRO A 123 -13.75 -17.27 -19.16
C PRO A 123 -15.09 -17.02 -19.87
N LEU A 124 -15.01 -16.56 -21.11
CA LEU A 124 -16.14 -16.38 -22.05
C LEU A 124 -16.97 -17.67 -22.28
N SER A 125 -16.71 -18.76 -21.55
CA SER A 125 -17.44 -20.03 -21.59
C SER A 125 -18.67 -20.10 -20.68
N GLU A 126 -18.92 -19.13 -19.81
CA GLU A 126 -20.13 -19.11 -18.95
C GLU A 126 -21.16 -18.02 -19.28
N ILE A 127 -20.97 -17.26 -20.36
CA ILE A 127 -22.09 -16.50 -20.96
C ILE A 127 -22.91 -17.49 -21.80
N SER A 128 -23.56 -18.42 -21.12
CA SER A 128 -24.65 -19.18 -21.71
C SER A 128 -25.77 -18.20 -22.05
N VAL A 129 -26.16 -18.25 -23.31
CA VAL A 129 -27.23 -17.48 -23.94
C VAL A 129 -28.53 -17.75 -23.20
N THR A 130 -28.86 -16.97 -22.17
CA THR A 130 -30.24 -16.68 -21.73
C THR A 130 -30.21 -15.73 -20.53
N HIS A 131 -30.20 -14.43 -20.79
CA HIS A 131 -31.16 -13.48 -20.24
C HIS A 131 -30.87 -12.11 -20.84
N LEU A 132 -31.63 -11.78 -21.88
CA LEU A 132 -31.78 -10.42 -22.38
C LEU A 132 -32.69 -9.69 -21.37
N PRO A 133 -32.26 -8.66 -20.63
CA PRO A 133 -33.19 -7.63 -20.22
C PRO A 133 -33.41 -6.76 -21.46
N SER A 134 -34.53 -7.00 -22.13
CA SER A 134 -35.06 -6.08 -23.12
C SER A 134 -35.13 -4.67 -22.55
N SER A 135 -34.76 -3.70 -23.38
CA SER A 135 -35.03 -2.27 -23.29
C SER A 135 -34.26 -1.46 -22.21
N ARG A 136 -33.40 -0.53 -22.66
CA ARG A 136 -33.77 0.90 -22.79
C ARG A 136 -32.58 1.75 -23.29
N PHE A 137 -32.31 1.75 -24.59
CA PHE A 137 -31.69 2.91 -25.24
C PHE A 137 -32.81 3.75 -25.85
N THR A 138 -33.15 4.86 -25.20
CA THR A 138 -33.85 5.96 -25.87
C THR A 138 -32.82 7.06 -26.08
N TYR A 139 -32.29 7.17 -27.30
CA TYR A 139 -31.68 8.39 -27.79
C TYR A 139 -32.80 9.44 -27.90
N GLY A 140 -32.83 10.40 -26.97
CA GLY A 140 -33.61 11.61 -27.12
C GLY A 140 -32.81 12.62 -27.92
N ASN A 141 -32.95 12.57 -29.25
CA ASN A 141 -32.57 13.66 -30.14
C ASN A 141 -33.86 14.36 -30.55
N ASN A 142 -34.06 15.61 -30.13
CA ASN A 142 -35.09 16.59 -30.54
C ASN A 142 -34.77 17.87 -29.75
N MET A 143 -34.52 19.06 -30.27
CA MET A 143 -34.62 19.70 -31.59
C MET A 143 -33.54 20.79 -31.67
#